data_AF-A0A969XBU5-F1
#
_entry.id   AF-A0A969XBU5-F1
#
_cell.length_a   1.000
_cell.length_b   1.000
_cell.length_c   1.000
_cell.angle_alpha   90.00
_cell.angle_beta   90.00
_cell.angle_gamma   90.00
#
_symmetry.space_group_name_H-M   'P 1'
#
loop_
_entity.id
_entity.type
_entity.pdbx_description
1 polymer ?
#
loop_
_entity_poly.entity_id
_entity_poly.type
_entity_poly.pdbx_seq_one_letter_code
_entity_poly.pdbx_strand_id
1 'polypeptide(L)' 'MTYTEDALIEQPAINLFAELGWQTLDCYAESFGENGLLGRETRADVVLVRELRQIM' A
#
# COMPACT_ATOMS: atom_id res chain seq x y z
N MET A 1 -24.83 -9.34 -3.91
CA MET A 1 -23.57 -9.64 -3.21
C MET A 1 -22.52 -9.88 -4.27
N THR A 2 -21.45 -9.11 -4.24
CA THR A 2 -20.34 -9.26 -5.18
C THR A 2 -19.30 -10.13 -4.48
N TYR A 3 -19.24 -11.42 -4.85
CA TYR A 3 -18.25 -12.36 -4.30
C TYR A 3 -16.91 -12.16 -5.01
N THR A 4 -16.14 -11.15 -4.60
CA THR A 4 -14.83 -10.80 -5.18
C THR A 4 -13.74 -10.81 -4.11
N GLU A 5 -12.48 -10.92 -4.54
CA GLU A 5 -11.32 -10.83 -3.62
C GLU A 5 -11.26 -9.46 -2.92
N ASP A 6 -11.57 -8.39 -3.64
CA ASP A 6 -11.70 -7.05 -3.04
C ASP A 6 -12.72 -7.04 -1.88
N ALA A 7 -13.95 -7.48 -2.15
CA ALA A 7 -15.04 -7.39 -1.17
C ALA A 7 -14.91 -8.38 -0.01
N LEU A 8 -14.38 -9.57 -0.24
CA LEU A 8 -14.35 -10.65 0.77
C LEU A 8 -13.01 -10.76 1.50
N ILE A 9 -11.91 -10.24 0.93
CA ILE A 9 -10.57 -10.38 1.49
C ILE A 9 -9.93 -9.00 1.72
N GLU A 10 -9.82 -8.16 0.69
CA GLU A 10 -9.07 -6.90 0.75
C GLU A 10 -9.72 -5.89 1.71
N GLN A 11 -11.00 -5.55 1.51
CA GLN A 11 -11.70 -4.59 2.35
C GLN A 11 -11.79 -5.04 3.83
N PRO A 12 -12.09 -6.31 4.15
CA PRO A 12 -12.01 -6.80 5.53
C PRO A 12 -10.62 -6.67 6.16
N ALA A 13 -9.55 -6.96 5.41
CA ALA A 13 -8.19 -6.79 5.90
C ALA A 13 -7.86 -5.32 6.17
N ILE A 14 -8.21 -4.41 5.25
CA ILE A 14 -8.04 -2.96 5.41
C ILE A 14 -8.75 -2.46 6.67
N ASN A 15 -10.00 -2.87 6.89
CA ASN A 15 -10.78 -2.48 8.06
C ASN A 15 -10.12 -2.95 9.37
N LEU A 16 -9.66 -4.20 9.42
CA LEU A 16 -8.95 -4.72 10.59
C LEU A 16 -7.66 -3.93 10.88
N PHE A 17 -6.88 -3.61 9.85
CA PHE A 17 -5.66 -2.81 10.03
C PHE A 17 -5.97 -1.38 10.48
N ALA A 18 -7.06 -0.78 10.00
CA ALA A 18 -7.52 0.53 10.45
C ALA A 18 -7.88 0.52 11.95
N GLU A 19 -8.55 -0.54 12.45
CA GLU A 19 -8.83 -0.72 13.88
C GLU A 19 -7.55 -0.83 14.73
N LEU A 20 -6.47 -1.36 14.15
CA LEU A 20 -5.15 -1.43 14.77
C LEU A 20 -4.35 -0.12 14.64
N GLY A 21 -4.92 0.92 14.04
CA GLY A 21 -4.29 2.23 13.86
C GLY A 21 -3.30 2.32 12.70
N TRP A 22 -3.33 1.36 11.77
CA TRP A 22 -2.50 1.39 10.57
C TRP A 22 -3.14 2.25 9.48
N GLN A 23 -2.29 2.94 8.72
CA GLN A 23 -2.71 3.66 7.51
C GLN A 23 -2.60 2.72 6.31
N THR A 24 -3.56 2.81 5.38
CA THR A 24 -3.60 2.03 4.14
C THR A 24 -3.67 2.96 2.93
N LEU A 25 -3.26 2.45 1.77
CA LEU A 25 -3.21 3.20 0.52
C LEU A 25 -3.50 2.26 -0.65
N ASP A 26 -4.43 2.65 -1.54
CA ASP A 26 -4.62 1.97 -2.82
C ASP A 26 -3.47 2.35 -3.77
N CYS A 27 -2.66 1.36 -4.12
CA CYS A 27 -1.50 1.52 -4.98
C CYS A 27 -1.72 0.97 -6.40
N TYR A 28 -2.94 0.52 -6.75
CA TYR A 28 -3.18 -0.14 -8.03
C TYR A 28 -2.93 0.80 -9.22
N ALA A 29 -3.19 2.10 -9.05
CA ALA A 29 -3.02 3.12 -10.08
C ALA A 29 -1.97 4.19 -9.70
N GLU A 30 -0.99 3.86 -8.87
CA GLU A 30 0.04 4.82 -8.46
C GLU A 30 0.92 5.30 -9.64
N SER A 31 1.64 6.41 -9.41
CA SER A 31 2.73 6.88 -10.25
C SER A 31 4.09 6.39 -9.78
N PHE A 32 5.00 6.12 -10.73
CA PHE A 32 6.36 5.64 -10.50
C PHE A 32 7.42 6.71 -10.77
N GLY A 33 8.63 6.48 -10.27
CA GLY A 33 9.79 7.36 -10.33
C GLY A 33 10.01 8.14 -9.03
N GLU A 34 11.08 8.92 -8.98
CA GLU A 34 11.47 9.76 -7.83
C GLU A 34 10.34 10.64 -7.28
N ASN A 35 9.50 11.20 -8.18
CA ASN A 35 8.34 12.03 -7.82
C ASN A 35 7.01 11.25 -7.79
N GLY A 36 7.08 9.92 -7.89
CA GLY A 36 5.95 9.02 -7.76
C GLY A 36 5.43 8.96 -6.33
N LEU A 37 4.21 8.41 -6.16
CA LEU A 37 3.51 8.38 -4.87
C LEU A 37 4.35 7.76 -3.75
N LEU A 38 4.95 6.60 -4.03
CA LEU A 38 5.76 5.84 -3.07
C LEU A 38 7.27 5.85 -3.40
N GLY A 39 7.69 6.58 -4.43
CA GLY A 39 9.08 6.63 -4.88
C GLY A 39 9.62 5.31 -5.43
N ARG A 40 8.72 4.38 -5.84
CA ARG A 40 9.09 3.15 -6.56
C ARG A 40 9.40 3.48 -8.01
N GLU A 41 10.38 2.81 -8.61
CA GLU A 41 10.64 2.88 -10.04
C GLU A 41 9.69 1.97 -10.82
N THR A 42 9.29 0.84 -10.22
CA THR A 42 8.34 -0.10 -10.84
C THR A 42 7.42 -0.78 -9.81
N ARG A 43 6.36 -1.44 -10.29
CA ARG A 43 5.51 -2.32 -9.45
C ARG A 43 6.26 -3.51 -8.83
N ALA A 44 7.43 -3.87 -9.37
CA ALA A 44 8.22 -4.99 -8.87
C ALA A 44 9.06 -4.63 -7.63
N ASP A 45 9.17 -3.34 -7.29
CA ASP A 45 9.96 -2.90 -6.16
C ASP A 45 9.24 -3.21 -4.83
N VAL A 46 9.80 -4.14 -4.05
CA VAL A 46 9.18 -4.64 -2.81
C VAL A 46 9.58 -3.87 -1.56
N VAL A 47 10.53 -2.93 -1.66
CA VAL A 47 11.03 -2.12 -0.53
C VAL A 47 10.69 -0.65 -0.78
N LEU A 48 10.03 -0.02 0.18
CA LEU A 48 9.77 1.42 0.17
C LEU A 48 10.93 2.17 0.83
N VAL A 49 11.98 2.43 0.04
CA VAL A 49 13.23 3.04 0.54
C VAL A 49 12.99 4.40 1.21
N ARG A 50 12.05 5.21 0.69
CA ARG A 50 11.68 6.53 1.23
C ARG A 50 11.12 6.47 2.65
N GLU A 51 10.48 5.37 3.00
CA GLU A 51 9.84 5.17 4.32
C GLU A 51 10.78 4.49 5.32
N LEU A 52 11.99 4.10 4.89
CA LEU A 52 12.98 3.53 5.80
C LEU A 52 13.44 4.58 6.80
N ARG A 53 13.38 4.21 8.08
CA ARG A 53 13.93 5.05 9.14
C ARG A 53 15.44 5.12 8.98
N GLN A 54 15.99 6.33 9.07
CA GLN A 54 17.43 6.49 9.16
C GLN A 54 17.94 5.89 10.48
N ILE A 55 19.10 5.25 10.41
CA ILE A 55 19.85 4.89 11.60
C ILE A 55 20.44 6.19 12.14
N MET A 56 20.20 6.46 13.43
CA MET A 56 20.78 7.60 14.15
C MET A 56 22.29 7.45 14.34
#